data_AF-A0A164ZYD8-F1
#
_entry.id   AF-A0A164ZYD8-F1
#
_cell.length_a   1.000
_cell.length_b   1.000
_cell.length_c   1.000
_cell.angle_alpha   90.00
_cell.angle_beta   90.00
_cell.angle_gamma   90.00
#
_symmetry.space_group_name_H-M   'P 1'
#
loop_
_entity.id
_entity.type
_entity.pdbx_description
1 polymer ?
#
loop_
_entity_poly.entity_id
_entity_poly.type
_entity_poly.pdbx_seq_one_letter_code
_entity_poly.pdbx_strand_id
1 'polypeptide(L)'
;MARKVSHALDMPLHWKLPRVEAIWYIDTYEQEQNMIPSLLKLAKLQYNIVQSVHQKEVSKLASWWTDIGLDKMTFARDRLVEHYFWCNGMVSDPEYSAFRDMGTKVICLITTIDDVYDVYGTLEELELFTDYVDRWDITEIDKLPMNIKTVLLAMFNTTNQIGYWTMRERDFNIIPYLSKQCADLCKAYLKEARWYHSGKKPTLDEYLKNAVVSIAAPIMLFCAYFLTADKITVEALEYIDKLPSIMWCPSMILRLTNDLGTSSDELTRGDNLKAVQCYMNDSGESEEVARKYVDNLVHETWKILNKDLLGSYPFGEPFLTANPNLARTTQTFYQYGDGHGIPQHWTKDHLKSLLVEPFALSE
;
A
#
# COMPACT_ATOMS: atom_id res chain seq x y z
N MET A 1 7.73 8.64 -31.93
CA MET A 1 8.77 9.30 -31.09
C MET A 1 8.16 10.27 -30.07
N ALA A 2 7.41 11.29 -30.47
CA ALA A 2 6.82 12.28 -29.55
C ALA A 2 6.01 11.67 -28.39
N ARG A 3 5.13 10.68 -28.67
CA ARG A 3 4.38 9.93 -27.64
C ARG A 3 5.29 9.28 -26.58
N LYS A 4 6.39 8.64 -27.00
CA LYS A 4 7.36 7.99 -26.10
C LYS A 4 8.13 9.00 -25.25
N VAL A 5 8.52 10.14 -25.83
CA VAL A 5 9.22 11.21 -25.12
C VAL A 5 8.32 11.84 -24.07
N SER A 6 7.07 12.20 -24.43
CA SER A 6 6.10 12.74 -23.48
C SER A 6 5.83 11.77 -22.33
N HIS A 7 5.66 10.47 -22.64
CA HIS A 7 5.45 9.44 -21.62
C HIS A 7 6.63 9.36 -20.64
N ALA A 8 7.87 9.37 -21.14
CA ALA A 8 9.07 9.31 -20.29
C ALA A 8 9.33 10.59 -19.46
N LEU A 9 8.92 11.76 -19.97
CA LEU A 9 9.04 13.04 -19.26
C LEU A 9 8.00 13.17 -18.15
N ASP A 10 6.83 12.59 -18.33
CA ASP A 10 5.79 12.55 -17.29
C ASP A 10 6.24 11.72 -16.09
N MET A 11 6.82 10.54 -16.34
CA MET A 11 7.49 9.73 -15.32
C MET A 11 8.56 8.83 -15.95
N PRO A 12 9.76 8.72 -15.35
CA PRO A 12 10.81 7.84 -15.88
C PRO A 12 10.40 6.37 -15.77
N LEU A 13 10.80 5.55 -16.76
CA LEU A 13 10.45 4.12 -16.80
C LEU A 13 10.79 3.37 -15.50
N HIS A 14 11.89 3.73 -14.84
CA HIS A 14 12.34 3.11 -13.60
C HIS A 14 11.32 3.24 -12.45
N TRP A 15 10.50 4.30 -12.48
CA TRP A 15 9.49 4.59 -11.47
C TRP A 15 8.08 4.16 -11.88
N LYS A 16 7.90 3.69 -13.12
CA LYS A 16 6.62 3.17 -13.60
C LYS A 16 6.41 1.74 -13.15
N LEU A 17 5.16 1.43 -12.79
CA LEU A 17 4.75 0.09 -12.42
C LEU A 17 4.75 -0.84 -13.66
N PRO A 18 5.54 -1.92 -13.70
CA PRO A 18 5.70 -2.74 -14.90
C PRO A 18 4.39 -3.27 -15.48
N ARG A 19 3.44 -3.67 -14.61
CA ARG A 19 2.15 -4.23 -15.05
C ARG A 19 1.26 -3.19 -15.74
N VAL A 20 1.32 -1.93 -15.31
CA VAL A 20 0.59 -0.81 -15.92
C VAL A 20 1.30 -0.36 -17.19
N GLU A 21 2.64 -0.26 -17.13
CA GLU A 21 3.45 0.11 -18.29
C GLU A 21 3.30 -0.87 -19.45
N ALA A 22 3.15 -2.16 -19.16
CA ALA A 22 2.88 -3.18 -20.16
C ALA A 22 1.62 -2.87 -20.99
N ILE A 23 0.58 -2.27 -20.39
CA ILE A 23 -0.65 -1.91 -21.10
C ILE A 23 -0.32 -0.87 -22.17
N TRP A 24 0.27 0.25 -21.73
CA TRP A 24 0.64 1.35 -22.59
C TRP A 24 1.64 0.94 -23.68
N TYR A 25 2.59 0.06 -23.32
CA TYR A 25 3.64 -0.37 -24.23
C TYR A 25 3.14 -1.36 -25.27
N ILE A 26 2.19 -2.26 -24.94
CA ILE A 26 1.57 -3.16 -25.94
C ILE A 26 0.87 -2.34 -27.04
N ASP A 27 0.08 -1.33 -26.65
CA ASP A 27 -0.59 -0.43 -27.61
C ASP A 27 0.40 0.39 -28.44
N THR A 28 1.50 0.82 -27.81
CA THR A 28 2.54 1.59 -28.49
C THR A 28 3.32 0.72 -29.46
N TYR A 29 3.66 -0.52 -29.07
CA TYR A 29 4.44 -1.47 -29.86
C TYR A 29 3.66 -1.93 -31.10
N GLU A 30 2.34 -2.09 -31.01
CA GLU A 30 1.48 -2.40 -32.15
C GLU A 30 1.57 -1.38 -33.30
N GLN A 31 1.91 -0.12 -32.97
CA GLN A 31 2.02 0.98 -33.94
C GLN A 31 3.45 1.13 -34.51
N GLU A 32 4.42 0.31 -34.08
CA GLU A 32 5.81 0.42 -34.51
C GLU A 32 6.06 -0.26 -35.87
N GLN A 33 6.88 0.38 -36.71
CA GLN A 33 7.21 -0.14 -38.05
C GLN A 33 7.95 -1.49 -38.01
N ASN A 34 8.74 -1.72 -36.96
CA ASN A 34 9.54 -2.93 -36.73
C ASN A 34 8.88 -3.87 -35.70
N MET A 35 7.57 -3.74 -35.48
CA MET A 35 6.80 -4.63 -34.61
C MET A 35 6.87 -6.08 -35.11
N ILE A 36 7.06 -7.02 -34.18
CA ILE A 36 7.11 -8.46 -34.45
C ILE A 36 5.73 -9.05 -34.11
N PRO A 37 4.94 -9.53 -35.10
CA PRO A 37 3.56 -9.98 -34.85
C PRO A 37 3.43 -11.10 -33.83
N SER A 38 4.36 -12.06 -33.82
CA SER A 38 4.36 -13.16 -32.84
C SER A 38 4.60 -12.68 -31.41
N LEU A 39 5.47 -11.68 -31.23
CA LEU A 39 5.74 -11.08 -29.92
C LEU A 39 4.53 -10.28 -29.43
N LEU A 40 3.90 -9.48 -30.30
CA LEU A 40 2.69 -8.74 -29.96
C LEU A 40 1.55 -9.68 -29.57
N LYS A 41 1.32 -10.75 -30.34
CA LYS A 41 0.30 -11.76 -30.05
C LYS A 41 0.56 -12.46 -28.72
N LEU A 42 1.83 -12.81 -28.44
CA LEU A 42 2.22 -13.39 -27.16
C LEU A 42 1.96 -12.43 -25.99
N ALA A 43 2.35 -11.16 -26.13
CA ALA A 43 2.17 -10.14 -25.10
C ALA A 43 0.68 -9.94 -24.75
N LYS A 44 -0.19 -9.78 -25.76
CA LYS A 44 -1.65 -9.65 -25.56
C LYS A 44 -2.25 -10.90 -24.93
N LEU A 45 -1.89 -12.09 -25.41
CA LEU A 45 -2.41 -13.36 -24.87
C LEU A 45 -1.99 -13.57 -23.41
N GLN A 46 -0.70 -13.40 -23.10
CA GLN A 46 -0.18 -13.53 -21.75
C GLN A 46 -0.81 -12.49 -20.82
N TYR A 47 -0.98 -11.25 -21.28
CA TYR A 47 -1.63 -10.21 -20.49
C TYR A 47 -3.06 -10.61 -20.09
N ASN A 48 -3.86 -11.06 -21.05
CA ASN A 48 -5.25 -11.47 -20.85
C ASN A 48 -5.36 -12.71 -19.94
N ILE A 49 -4.47 -13.70 -20.08
CA ILE A 49 -4.44 -14.87 -19.20
C ILE A 49 -4.24 -14.45 -17.74
N VAL A 50 -3.23 -13.61 -17.49
CA VAL A 50 -2.94 -13.10 -16.15
C VAL A 50 -4.11 -12.24 -15.62
N GLN A 51 -4.67 -11.37 -16.45
CA GLN A 51 -5.84 -10.55 -16.09
C GLN A 51 -7.04 -11.41 -15.67
N SER A 52 -7.29 -12.54 -16.34
CA SER A 52 -8.39 -13.45 -15.98
C SER A 52 -8.23 -14.06 -14.58
N VAL A 53 -6.99 -14.32 -14.15
CA VAL A 53 -6.69 -14.78 -12.79
C VAL A 53 -7.04 -13.68 -11.80
N HIS A 54 -6.59 -12.45 -12.07
CA HIS A 54 -6.85 -11.29 -11.23
C HIS A 54 -8.35 -10.98 -11.09
N GLN A 55 -9.12 -11.08 -12.18
CA GLN A 55 -10.58 -10.93 -12.15
C GLN A 55 -11.26 -11.93 -11.21
N LYS A 56 -10.83 -13.19 -11.26
CA LYS A 56 -11.35 -14.24 -10.38
C LYS A 56 -10.99 -14.00 -8.92
N GLU A 57 -9.81 -13.47 -8.64
CA GLU A 57 -9.37 -13.08 -7.30
C GLU A 57 -10.24 -11.93 -6.76
N VAL A 58 -10.40 -10.84 -7.52
CA VAL A 58 -11.25 -9.69 -7.15
C VAL A 58 -12.70 -10.11 -6.91
N SER A 59 -13.26 -10.99 -7.75
CA SER A 59 -14.63 -11.48 -7.56
C SER A 59 -14.82 -12.23 -6.23
N LYS A 60 -13.82 -13.03 -5.81
CA LYS A 60 -13.85 -13.72 -4.51
C LYS A 60 -13.71 -12.73 -3.36
N LEU A 61 -12.81 -11.77 -3.50
CA LEU A 61 -12.59 -10.72 -2.51
C LEU A 61 -13.84 -9.86 -2.32
N ALA A 62 -14.58 -9.57 -3.38
CA ALA A 62 -15.85 -8.85 -3.29
C ALA A 62 -16.88 -9.60 -2.45
N SER A 63 -16.99 -10.92 -2.63
CA SER A 63 -17.88 -11.75 -1.80
C SER A 63 -17.43 -11.74 -0.34
N TRP A 64 -16.14 -11.93 -0.07
CA TRP A 64 -15.58 -11.86 1.28
C TRP A 64 -15.85 -10.50 1.95
N TRP A 65 -15.66 -9.40 1.23
CA TRP A 65 -15.84 -8.05 1.76
C TRP A 65 -17.29 -7.79 2.19
N THR A 66 -18.25 -8.25 1.38
CA THR A 66 -19.68 -8.18 1.72
C THR A 66 -20.08 -9.13 2.85
N ASP A 67 -19.44 -10.30 2.96
CA ASP A 67 -19.77 -11.31 3.97
C ASP A 67 -19.35 -10.86 5.38
N ILE A 68 -18.22 -10.17 5.50
CA ILE A 68 -17.76 -9.64 6.78
C ILE A 68 -18.51 -8.36 7.21
N GLY A 69 -19.31 -7.78 6.32
CA GLY A 69 -20.20 -6.65 6.62
C GLY A 69 -19.50 -5.31 6.84
N LEU A 70 -18.19 -5.22 6.59
CA LEU A 70 -17.44 -3.97 6.70
C LEU A 70 -17.76 -3.00 5.56
N ASP A 71 -18.27 -3.51 4.42
CA ASP A 71 -18.81 -2.72 3.31
C ASP A 71 -19.97 -1.79 3.74
N LYS A 72 -20.65 -2.11 4.84
CA LYS A 72 -21.79 -1.34 5.38
C LYS A 72 -21.37 -0.26 6.38
N MET A 73 -20.09 -0.15 6.71
CA MET A 73 -19.58 0.88 7.61
C MET A 73 -19.52 2.22 6.89
N THR A 74 -20.60 3.00 6.97
CA THR A 74 -20.74 4.27 6.22
C THR A 74 -19.70 5.35 6.58
N PHE A 75 -18.97 5.18 7.67
CA PHE A 75 -17.87 6.07 8.06
C PHE A 75 -16.56 5.71 7.34
N ALA A 76 -16.39 4.46 6.91
CA ALA A 76 -15.17 3.96 6.28
C ALA A 76 -15.27 3.99 4.76
N ARG A 77 -14.12 4.17 4.11
CA ARG A 77 -13.99 4.19 2.65
C ARG A 77 -14.02 2.77 2.11
N ASP A 78 -14.98 2.48 1.23
CA ASP A 78 -15.00 1.25 0.45
C ASP A 78 -14.19 1.40 -0.85
N ARG A 79 -13.02 0.77 -0.89
CA ARG A 79 -12.01 0.89 -1.95
C ARG A 79 -11.39 -0.47 -2.31
N LEU A 80 -12.20 -1.54 -2.28
CA LEU A 80 -11.71 -2.91 -2.48
C LEU A 80 -10.87 -3.11 -3.76
N VAL A 81 -11.26 -2.48 -4.87
CA VAL A 81 -10.58 -2.64 -6.16
C VAL A 81 -9.23 -1.92 -6.14
N GLU A 82 -9.16 -0.75 -5.52
CA GLU A 82 -7.93 0.00 -5.25
C GLU A 82 -7.02 -0.76 -4.29
N HIS A 83 -7.57 -1.37 -3.23
CA HIS A 83 -6.84 -2.24 -2.29
C HIS A 83 -6.22 -3.43 -3.02
N TYR A 84 -6.95 -4.04 -3.95
CA TYR A 84 -6.43 -5.12 -4.78
C TYR A 84 -5.29 -4.65 -5.69
N PHE A 85 -5.43 -3.47 -6.29
CA PHE A 85 -4.41 -2.89 -7.15
C PHE A 85 -3.07 -2.72 -6.42
N TRP A 86 -3.07 -2.33 -5.14
CA TRP A 86 -1.85 -2.23 -4.35
C TRP A 86 -1.06 -3.54 -4.30
N CYS A 87 -1.71 -4.64 -3.94
CA CYS A 87 -1.07 -5.95 -3.91
C CYS A 87 -0.68 -6.43 -5.31
N ASN A 88 -1.52 -6.16 -6.32
CA ASN A 88 -1.23 -6.50 -7.70
C ASN A 88 0.02 -5.77 -8.23
N GLY A 89 0.14 -4.48 -7.91
CA GLY A 89 1.28 -3.67 -8.30
C GLY A 89 2.57 -4.14 -7.66
N MET A 90 2.53 -4.53 -6.38
CA MET A 90 3.69 -5.13 -5.71
C MET A 90 4.10 -6.46 -6.37
N VAL A 91 3.16 -7.39 -6.54
CA VAL A 91 3.41 -8.74 -7.06
C VAL A 91 2.26 -9.21 -7.97
N SER A 92 2.46 -9.10 -9.27
CA SER A 92 1.41 -9.37 -10.27
C SER A 92 1.36 -10.82 -10.76
N ASP A 93 2.43 -11.60 -10.55
CA ASP A 93 2.56 -12.94 -11.16
C ASP A 93 1.52 -13.93 -10.60
N PRO A 94 0.81 -14.70 -11.45
CA PRO A 94 -0.30 -15.54 -11.04
C PRO A 94 -0.02 -16.49 -9.87
N GLU A 95 1.20 -17.00 -9.75
CA GLU A 95 1.60 -17.95 -8.69
C GLU A 95 1.47 -17.37 -7.27
N TYR A 96 1.54 -16.04 -7.10
CA TYR A 96 1.42 -15.37 -5.81
C TYR A 96 0.00 -14.93 -5.46
N SER A 97 -1.02 -15.71 -5.88
CA SER A 97 -2.43 -15.46 -5.54
C SER A 97 -2.68 -15.32 -4.04
N ALA A 98 -1.95 -16.05 -3.19
CA ALA A 98 -2.12 -15.96 -1.74
C ALA A 98 -1.80 -14.56 -1.20
N PHE A 99 -0.74 -13.93 -1.71
CA PHE A 99 -0.40 -12.55 -1.35
C PHE A 99 -1.45 -11.56 -1.86
N ARG A 100 -1.89 -11.68 -3.11
CA ARG A 100 -2.91 -10.77 -3.64
C ARG A 100 -4.27 -10.94 -2.96
N ASP A 101 -4.67 -12.15 -2.58
CA ASP A 101 -5.90 -12.36 -1.82
C ASP A 101 -5.76 -11.85 -0.38
N MET A 102 -4.83 -12.42 0.39
CA MET A 102 -4.74 -12.15 1.83
C MET A 102 -4.15 -10.76 2.13
N GLY A 103 -3.20 -10.29 1.33
CA GLY A 103 -2.66 -8.94 1.44
C GLY A 103 -3.73 -7.88 1.17
N THR A 104 -4.62 -8.09 0.20
CA THR A 104 -5.72 -7.16 -0.04
C THR A 104 -6.69 -7.10 1.13
N LYS A 105 -6.97 -8.23 1.78
CA LYS A 105 -7.77 -8.25 3.01
C LYS A 105 -7.13 -7.40 4.11
N VAL A 106 -5.80 -7.50 4.26
CA VAL A 106 -5.04 -6.67 5.20
C VAL A 106 -5.15 -5.18 4.84
N ILE A 107 -5.02 -4.80 3.56
CA ILE A 107 -5.19 -3.38 3.15
C ILE A 107 -6.60 -2.88 3.45
N CYS A 108 -7.65 -3.67 3.15
CA CYS A 108 -9.02 -3.27 3.45
C CYS A 108 -9.21 -2.95 4.93
N LEU A 109 -8.62 -3.78 5.80
CA LEU A 109 -8.65 -3.57 7.24
C LEU A 109 -7.81 -2.37 7.68
N ILE A 110 -6.62 -2.18 7.10
CA ILE A 110 -5.78 -1.00 7.35
C ILE A 110 -6.58 0.28 7.07
N THR A 111 -7.19 0.40 5.88
CA THR A 111 -7.99 1.58 5.52
C THR A 111 -9.20 1.76 6.43
N THR A 112 -9.86 0.66 6.84
CA THR A 112 -10.99 0.74 7.77
C THR A 112 -10.54 1.20 9.16
N ILE A 113 -9.38 0.72 9.63
CA ILE A 113 -8.80 1.11 10.92
C ILE A 113 -8.34 2.57 10.86
N ASP A 114 -7.68 3.00 9.79
CA ASP A 114 -7.32 4.40 9.52
C ASP A 114 -8.54 5.32 9.68
N ASP A 115 -9.67 4.97 9.04
CA ASP A 115 -10.93 5.72 9.19
C ASP A 115 -11.50 5.68 10.62
N VAL A 116 -11.25 4.60 11.38
CA VAL A 116 -11.59 4.56 12.81
C VAL A 116 -10.78 5.59 13.60
N TYR A 117 -9.47 5.70 13.36
CA TYR A 117 -8.59 6.63 14.09
C TYR A 117 -8.77 8.10 13.68
N ASP A 118 -8.99 8.35 12.40
CA ASP A 118 -9.01 9.72 11.86
C ASP A 118 -10.37 10.40 11.93
N VAL A 119 -11.47 9.62 11.85
CA VAL A 119 -12.81 10.19 11.63
C VAL A 119 -13.84 9.72 12.65
N TYR A 120 -13.75 8.47 13.13
CA TYR A 120 -14.87 7.84 13.83
C TYR A 120 -14.72 7.75 15.35
N GLY A 121 -13.61 7.22 15.85
CA GLY A 121 -13.44 6.88 17.27
C GLY A 121 -13.10 8.08 18.15
N THR A 122 -13.55 8.06 19.41
CA THR A 122 -13.04 9.02 20.41
C THR A 122 -11.66 8.61 20.91
N LEU A 123 -10.88 9.55 21.43
CA LEU A 123 -9.53 9.26 21.93
C LEU A 123 -9.53 8.11 22.96
N GLU A 124 -10.51 8.04 23.86
CA GLU A 124 -10.64 6.96 24.85
C GLU A 124 -10.93 5.60 24.20
N GLU A 125 -11.77 5.58 23.16
CA GLU A 125 -12.07 4.36 22.40
C GLU A 125 -10.84 3.88 21.61
N LEU A 126 -10.08 4.82 21.03
CA LEU A 126 -8.84 4.53 20.30
C LEU A 126 -7.74 4.02 21.22
N GLU A 127 -7.61 4.57 22.44
CA GLU A 127 -6.67 4.07 23.44
C GLU A 127 -7.00 2.63 23.84
N LEU A 128 -8.28 2.31 24.03
CA LEU A 128 -8.71 0.96 24.36
C LEU A 128 -8.53 -0.01 23.17
N PHE A 129 -8.82 0.44 21.95
CA PHE A 129 -8.55 -0.35 20.74
C PHE A 129 -7.05 -0.66 20.64
N THR A 130 -6.18 0.35 20.73
CA THR A 130 -4.72 0.16 20.65
C THR A 130 -4.23 -0.81 21.73
N ASP A 131 -4.73 -0.70 22.97
CA ASP A 131 -4.36 -1.61 24.06
C ASP A 131 -4.71 -3.07 23.77
N TYR A 132 -5.89 -3.36 23.21
CA TYR A 132 -6.29 -4.73 22.84
C TYR A 132 -5.43 -5.30 21.72
N VAL A 133 -5.04 -4.47 20.76
CA VAL A 133 -4.12 -4.89 19.69
C VAL A 133 -2.72 -5.15 20.24
N ASP A 134 -2.21 -4.28 21.11
CA ASP A 134 -0.86 -4.40 21.68
C ASP A 134 -0.70 -5.64 22.56
N ARG A 135 -1.71 -5.94 23.38
CA ARG A 135 -1.75 -7.17 24.18
C ARG A 135 -2.15 -8.41 23.37
N TRP A 136 -2.62 -8.19 22.14
CA TRP A 136 -3.23 -9.19 21.28
C TRP A 136 -4.30 -10.03 22.01
N ASP A 137 -5.22 -9.34 22.70
CA ASP A 137 -6.22 -9.94 23.59
C ASP A 137 -7.59 -9.25 23.41
N ILE A 138 -8.61 -10.05 23.06
CA ILE A 138 -9.99 -9.61 22.82
C ILE A 138 -10.97 -10.11 23.89
N THR A 139 -10.48 -10.60 25.03
CA THR A 139 -11.34 -11.11 26.12
C THR A 139 -12.32 -10.07 26.65
N GLU A 140 -11.95 -8.78 26.65
CA GLU A 140 -12.79 -7.68 27.11
C GLU A 140 -13.35 -6.82 25.97
N ILE A 141 -13.40 -7.35 24.74
CA ILE A 141 -13.79 -6.62 23.53
C ILE A 141 -15.19 -5.95 23.61
N ASP A 142 -16.08 -6.45 24.46
CA ASP A 142 -17.40 -5.87 24.68
C ASP A 142 -17.41 -4.49 25.34
N LYS A 143 -16.25 -4.02 25.85
CA LYS A 143 -16.08 -2.63 26.31
C LYS A 143 -16.02 -1.62 25.15
N LEU A 144 -15.73 -2.06 23.93
CA LEU A 144 -15.70 -1.21 22.74
C LEU A 144 -17.10 -1.08 22.11
N PRO A 145 -17.41 0.07 21.49
CA PRO A 145 -18.64 0.24 20.70
C PRO A 145 -18.75 -0.80 19.58
N MET A 146 -19.99 -1.14 19.19
CA MET A 146 -20.27 -2.22 18.23
C MET A 146 -19.45 -2.14 16.94
N ASN A 147 -19.35 -0.96 16.33
CA ASN A 147 -18.62 -0.79 15.08
C ASN A 147 -17.11 -1.00 15.28
N ILE A 148 -16.53 -0.38 16.32
CA ILE A 148 -15.10 -0.47 16.64
C ILE A 148 -14.71 -1.91 17.00
N LYS A 149 -15.51 -2.61 17.81
CA LYS A 149 -15.24 -4.03 18.10
C LYS A 149 -15.38 -4.93 16.89
N THR A 150 -16.27 -4.62 15.94
CA THR A 150 -16.42 -5.38 14.71
C THR A 150 -15.15 -5.26 13.85
N VAL A 151 -14.59 -4.05 13.72
CA VAL A 151 -13.30 -3.82 13.03
C VAL A 151 -12.17 -4.57 13.73
N LEU A 152 -12.08 -4.48 15.05
CA LEU A 152 -11.06 -5.17 15.84
C LEU A 152 -11.13 -6.69 15.62
N LEU A 153 -12.32 -7.27 15.74
CA LEU A 153 -12.52 -8.71 15.57
C LEU A 153 -12.18 -9.16 14.14
N ALA A 154 -12.52 -8.36 13.13
CA ALA A 154 -12.16 -8.65 11.74
C ALA A 154 -10.64 -8.66 11.53
N MET A 155 -9.90 -7.75 12.18
CA MET A 155 -8.43 -7.74 12.16
C MET A 155 -7.85 -9.00 12.81
N PHE A 156 -8.31 -9.36 14.01
CA PHE A 156 -7.86 -10.58 14.70
C PHE A 156 -8.11 -11.84 13.87
N ASN A 157 -9.33 -11.98 13.33
CA ASN A 157 -9.70 -13.15 12.53
C ASN A 157 -8.86 -13.25 11.26
N THR A 158 -8.65 -12.13 10.56
CA THR A 158 -7.86 -12.11 9.33
C THR A 158 -6.39 -12.42 9.62
N THR A 159 -5.78 -11.78 10.60
CA THR A 159 -4.39 -12.06 11.00
C THR A 159 -4.19 -13.52 11.41
N ASN A 160 -5.10 -14.09 12.20
CA ASN A 160 -5.03 -15.49 12.61
C ASN A 160 -5.26 -16.45 11.44
N GLN A 161 -6.12 -16.10 10.47
CA GLN A 161 -6.33 -16.88 9.26
C GLN A 161 -5.06 -16.93 8.40
N ILE A 162 -4.38 -15.79 8.22
CA ILE A 162 -3.11 -15.73 7.50
C ILE A 162 -2.05 -16.55 8.24
N GLY A 163 -1.96 -16.39 9.56
CA GLY A 163 -1.04 -17.16 10.39
C GLY A 163 -1.25 -18.67 10.33
N TYR A 164 -2.50 -19.12 10.31
CA TYR A 164 -2.83 -20.53 10.12
C TYR A 164 -2.43 -21.02 8.72
N TRP A 165 -2.67 -20.21 7.68
CA TRP A 165 -2.27 -20.54 6.32
C TRP A 165 -0.74 -20.67 6.21
N THR A 166 0.04 -19.72 6.73
CA THR A 166 1.51 -19.82 6.67
C THR A 166 2.05 -20.97 7.51
N MET A 167 1.43 -21.28 8.65
CA MET A 167 1.80 -22.46 9.43
C MET A 167 1.63 -23.73 8.58
N ARG A 168 0.52 -23.85 7.85
CA ARG A 168 0.25 -25.04 7.02
C ARG A 168 1.13 -25.11 5.77
N GLU A 169 1.30 -24.00 5.06
CA GLU A 169 1.99 -23.99 3.76
C GLU A 169 3.51 -23.78 3.87
N ARG A 170 3.99 -23.16 4.95
CA ARG A 170 5.40 -22.75 5.13
C ARG A 170 6.03 -23.28 6.42
N ASP A 171 5.28 -24.02 7.25
CA ASP A 171 5.73 -24.55 8.54
C ASP A 171 6.28 -23.46 9.48
N PHE A 172 5.62 -22.29 9.49
CA PHE A 172 6.07 -21.15 10.29
C PHE A 172 4.91 -20.34 10.88
N ASN A 173 4.98 -20.05 12.19
CA ASN A 173 4.02 -19.22 12.89
C ASN A 173 4.34 -17.72 12.73
N ILE A 174 3.64 -17.02 11.85
CA ILE A 174 3.83 -15.57 11.69
C ILE A 174 2.96 -14.73 12.64
N ILE A 175 2.01 -15.31 13.37
CA ILE A 175 1.03 -14.55 14.19
C ILE A 175 1.73 -13.57 15.14
N PRO A 176 2.80 -13.93 15.87
CA PRO A 176 3.49 -12.98 16.76
C PRO A 176 4.11 -11.79 16.01
N TYR A 177 4.53 -12.00 14.77
CA TYR A 177 5.15 -10.95 13.95
C TYR A 177 4.10 -10.02 13.34
N LEU A 178 3.03 -10.59 12.78
CA LEU A 178 1.93 -9.81 12.20
C LEU A 178 1.17 -9.02 13.26
N SER A 179 0.89 -9.61 14.43
CA SER A 179 0.25 -8.90 15.56
C SER A 179 1.11 -7.74 16.06
N LYS A 180 2.44 -7.92 16.15
CA LYS A 180 3.37 -6.82 16.44
C LYS A 180 3.26 -5.71 15.40
N GLN A 181 3.22 -6.03 14.10
CA GLN A 181 3.04 -5.01 13.04
C GLN A 181 1.69 -4.29 13.15
N CYS A 182 0.60 -5.00 13.49
CA CYS A 182 -0.69 -4.37 13.78
C CYS A 182 -0.61 -3.42 14.97
N ALA A 183 0.09 -3.82 16.05
CA ALA A 183 0.26 -2.99 17.24
C ALA A 183 1.09 -1.74 16.96
N ASP A 184 2.20 -1.87 16.23
CA ASP A 184 3.05 -0.74 15.84
C ASP A 184 2.26 0.27 14.96
N LEU A 185 1.44 -0.23 14.03
CA LEU A 185 0.54 0.60 13.23
C LEU A 185 -0.49 1.34 14.09
N CYS A 186 -1.21 0.64 14.97
CA CYS A 186 -2.23 1.24 15.84
C CYS A 186 -1.63 2.25 16.83
N LYS A 187 -0.38 2.05 17.27
CA LYS A 187 0.35 3.04 18.09
C LYS A 187 0.73 4.27 17.29
N ALA A 188 1.11 4.10 16.02
CA ALA A 188 1.42 5.22 15.14
C ALA A 188 0.17 6.06 14.85
N TYR A 189 -0.97 5.42 14.56
CA TYR A 189 -2.26 6.10 14.42
C TYR A 189 -2.70 6.81 15.70
N LEU A 190 -2.60 6.14 16.86
CA LEU A 190 -2.94 6.76 18.14
C LEU A 190 -2.07 7.99 18.43
N LYS A 191 -0.79 7.97 18.03
CA LYS A 191 0.10 9.13 18.19
C LYS A 191 -0.36 10.31 17.34
N GLU A 192 -0.80 10.07 16.12
CA GLU A 192 -1.40 11.09 15.25
C GLU A 192 -2.72 11.62 15.80
N ALA A 193 -3.62 10.74 16.26
CA ALA A 193 -4.86 11.15 16.92
C ALA A 193 -4.58 12.03 18.17
N ARG A 194 -3.56 11.69 18.97
CA ARG A 194 -3.15 12.52 20.11
C ARG A 194 -2.59 13.88 19.69
N TRP A 195 -1.83 13.95 18.59
CA TRP A 195 -1.37 15.23 18.04
C TRP A 195 -2.55 16.11 17.64
N TYR A 196 -3.52 15.52 16.95
CA TYR A 196 -4.73 16.19 16.52
C TYR A 196 -5.52 16.75 17.72
N HIS A 197 -5.88 15.90 18.69
CA HIS A 197 -6.67 16.29 19.85
C HIS A 197 -5.98 17.31 20.76
N SER A 198 -4.66 17.26 20.89
CA SER A 198 -3.89 18.22 21.70
C SER A 198 -3.54 19.52 20.96
N GLY A 199 -3.81 19.60 19.66
CA GLY A 199 -3.35 20.69 18.80
C GLY A 199 -1.82 20.76 18.65
N LYS A 200 -1.11 19.65 18.94
CA LYS A 200 0.35 19.59 18.80
C LYS A 200 0.71 19.64 17.32
N LYS A 201 1.62 20.55 16.98
CA LYS A 201 2.27 20.61 15.67
C LYS A 201 3.64 19.92 15.77
N PRO A 202 3.80 18.69 15.25
CA PRO A 202 5.10 18.02 15.29
C PRO A 202 6.10 18.75 14.37
N THR A 203 7.39 18.59 14.65
CA THR A 203 8.43 18.93 13.68
C THR A 203 8.39 17.93 12.52
N LEU A 204 8.97 18.26 11.38
CA LEU A 204 9.05 17.35 10.24
C LEU A 204 9.74 16.04 10.60
N ASP A 205 10.85 16.09 11.35
CA ASP A 205 11.56 14.88 11.80
C ASP A 205 10.71 14.02 12.75
N GLU A 206 9.99 14.65 13.69
CA GLU A 206 9.10 13.90 14.60
C GLU A 206 7.94 13.26 13.84
N TYR A 207 7.35 13.99 12.89
CA TYR A 207 6.29 13.52 12.02
C TYR A 207 6.78 12.34 11.18
N LEU A 208 7.85 12.49 10.38
CA LEU A 208 8.31 11.46 9.45
C LEU A 208 8.69 10.14 10.15
N LYS A 209 9.22 10.20 11.37
CA LYS A 209 9.50 8.99 12.18
C LYS A 209 8.24 8.19 12.52
N ASN A 210 7.10 8.86 12.71
CA ASN A 210 5.82 8.20 12.91
C ASN A 210 5.16 7.83 11.58
N ALA A 211 5.23 8.75 10.62
CA ALA A 211 4.49 8.72 9.36
C ALA A 211 4.89 7.55 8.45
N VAL A 212 6.13 7.07 8.56
CA VAL A 212 6.61 5.84 7.89
C VAL A 212 5.87 4.60 8.37
N VAL A 213 5.45 4.56 9.63
CA VAL A 213 4.69 3.44 10.20
C VAL A 213 3.20 3.64 9.96
N SER A 214 2.66 4.85 10.20
CA SER A 214 1.21 5.13 10.03
C SER A 214 0.73 5.00 8.59
N ILE A 215 1.62 5.10 7.59
CA ILE A 215 1.24 4.83 6.19
C ILE A 215 1.08 3.33 5.88
N ALA A 216 1.29 2.46 6.87
CA ALA A 216 1.12 1.01 6.81
C ALA A 216 1.98 0.26 5.77
N ALA A 217 2.95 0.91 5.13
CA ALA A 217 3.89 0.25 4.24
C ALA A 217 4.68 -0.90 4.91
N PRO A 218 5.19 -0.77 6.15
CA PRO A 218 5.91 -1.86 6.80
C PRO A 218 5.07 -3.14 6.92
N ILE A 219 3.86 -3.07 7.48
CA ILE A 219 2.98 -4.24 7.61
C ILE A 219 2.66 -4.88 6.24
N MET A 220 2.51 -4.06 5.19
CA MET A 220 2.30 -4.56 3.83
C MET A 220 3.51 -5.29 3.26
N LEU A 221 4.72 -4.80 3.51
CA LEU A 221 5.95 -5.46 3.11
C LEU A 221 6.18 -6.76 3.90
N PHE A 222 5.84 -6.79 5.20
CA PHE A 222 5.81 -8.02 5.98
C PHE A 222 4.84 -9.04 5.40
N CYS A 223 3.62 -8.63 5.03
CA CYS A 223 2.66 -9.49 4.36
C CYS A 223 3.19 -10.02 3.04
N ALA A 224 3.84 -9.19 2.23
CA ALA A 224 4.49 -9.61 1.00
C ALA A 224 5.51 -10.71 1.26
N TYR A 225 6.45 -10.48 2.18
CA TYR A 225 7.45 -11.48 2.54
C TYR A 225 6.82 -12.80 3.01
N PHE A 226 5.89 -12.75 3.96
CA PHE A 226 5.27 -13.96 4.52
C PHE A 226 4.47 -14.78 3.51
N LEU A 227 3.83 -14.11 2.55
CA LEU A 227 2.91 -14.74 1.61
C LEU A 227 3.58 -15.14 0.28
N THR A 228 4.77 -14.59 -0.02
CA THR A 228 5.49 -14.92 -1.26
C THR A 228 6.77 -15.70 -1.04
N ALA A 229 7.41 -15.63 0.13
CA ALA A 229 8.67 -16.34 0.36
C ALA A 229 8.48 -17.85 0.35
N ASP A 230 9.37 -18.56 -0.35
CA ASP A 230 9.35 -20.03 -0.39
C ASP A 230 9.49 -20.67 0.99
N LYS A 231 10.41 -20.10 1.78
CA LYS A 231 10.69 -20.49 3.15
C LYS A 231 10.94 -19.25 3.99
N ILE A 232 10.30 -19.19 5.15
CA ILE A 232 10.51 -18.13 6.13
C ILE A 232 11.68 -18.54 7.04
N THR A 233 12.72 -17.70 7.12
CA THR A 233 13.91 -17.96 7.95
C THR A 233 14.05 -16.94 9.06
N VAL A 234 14.60 -17.35 10.21
CA VAL A 234 14.86 -16.45 11.35
C VAL A 234 15.83 -15.33 10.96
N GLU A 235 16.87 -15.64 10.18
CA GLU A 235 17.84 -14.66 9.68
C GLU A 235 17.15 -13.54 8.87
N ALA A 236 16.27 -13.91 7.94
CA ALA A 236 15.53 -12.92 7.17
C ALA A 236 14.56 -12.12 8.05
N LEU A 237 13.93 -12.75 9.05
CA LEU A 237 13.05 -12.06 10.00
C LEU A 237 13.81 -11.03 10.84
N GLU A 238 14.94 -11.41 11.42
CA GLU A 238 15.81 -10.51 12.18
C GLU A 238 16.35 -9.36 11.33
N TYR A 239 16.50 -9.58 10.02
CA TYR A 239 16.86 -8.54 9.08
C TYR A 239 15.70 -7.57 8.82
N ILE A 240 14.51 -8.06 8.47
CA ILE A 240 13.36 -7.20 8.14
C ILE A 240 12.74 -6.50 9.37
N ASP A 241 12.83 -7.09 10.57
CA ASP A 241 12.32 -6.50 11.82
C ASP A 241 13.03 -5.19 12.20
N LYS A 242 14.23 -4.97 11.66
CA LYS A 242 14.99 -3.72 11.82
C LYS A 242 14.52 -2.61 10.86
N LEU A 243 13.53 -2.89 10.02
CA LEU A 243 13.08 -2.02 8.94
C LEU A 243 14.26 -1.48 8.11
N PRO A 244 15.03 -2.37 7.44
CA PRO A 244 16.22 -1.99 6.69
C PRO A 244 15.87 -1.02 5.57
N SER A 245 16.87 -0.30 5.05
CA SER A 245 16.67 0.75 4.04
C SER A 245 15.93 0.28 2.78
N ILE A 246 16.07 -0.99 2.38
CA ILE A 246 15.31 -1.61 1.29
C ILE A 246 13.79 -1.58 1.50
N MET A 247 13.32 -1.64 2.76
CA MET A 247 11.91 -1.53 3.15
C MET A 247 11.54 -0.12 3.62
N TRP A 248 12.45 0.57 4.31
CA TRP A 248 12.22 1.93 4.79
C TRP A 248 12.06 2.91 3.62
N CYS A 249 12.90 2.82 2.58
CA CYS A 249 12.85 3.73 1.44
C CYS A 249 11.50 3.70 0.70
N PRO A 250 10.94 2.54 0.28
CA PRO A 250 9.64 2.53 -0.36
C PRO A 250 8.51 2.96 0.59
N SER A 251 8.64 2.70 1.90
CA SER A 251 7.69 3.21 2.90
C SER A 251 7.70 4.74 2.99
N MET A 252 8.89 5.33 2.98
CA MET A 252 9.09 6.78 2.99
C MET A 252 8.62 7.42 1.68
N ILE A 253 8.91 6.81 0.52
CA ILE A 253 8.39 7.25 -0.78
C ILE A 253 6.86 7.22 -0.78
N LEU A 254 6.25 6.15 -0.25
CA LEU A 254 4.80 6.05 -0.08
C LEU A 254 4.26 7.23 0.71
N ARG A 255 4.78 7.45 1.92
CA ARG A 255 4.34 8.55 2.79
C ARG A 255 4.49 9.92 2.11
N LEU A 256 5.68 10.24 1.60
CA LEU A 256 5.94 11.57 1.03
C LEU A 256 5.08 11.85 -0.22
N THR A 257 4.88 10.84 -1.08
CA THR A 257 4.07 11.01 -2.29
C THR A 257 2.58 11.09 -1.94
N ASN A 258 2.11 10.31 -0.95
CA ASN A 258 0.77 10.42 -0.40
C ASN A 258 0.54 11.85 0.13
N ASP A 259 1.40 12.33 1.04
CA ASP A 259 1.31 13.68 1.59
C ASP A 259 1.29 14.75 0.49
N LEU A 260 2.11 14.62 -0.56
CA LEU A 260 2.08 15.54 -1.72
C LEU A 260 0.76 15.50 -2.49
N GLY A 261 0.11 14.33 -2.56
CA GLY A 261 -1.14 14.10 -3.29
C GLY A 261 -2.40 14.43 -2.49
N THR A 262 -2.32 14.49 -1.16
CA THR A 262 -3.51 14.60 -0.28
C THR A 262 -3.51 15.80 0.67
N SER A 263 -2.36 16.41 0.97
CA SER A 263 -2.24 17.37 2.09
C SER A 263 -3.21 18.55 2.03
N SER A 264 -3.52 19.05 0.82
CA SER A 264 -4.39 20.22 0.67
C SER A 264 -5.84 19.89 1.07
N ASP A 265 -6.35 18.72 0.69
CA ASP A 265 -7.71 18.28 1.00
C ASP A 265 -7.84 17.80 2.45
N GLU A 266 -6.78 17.23 3.02
CA GLU A 266 -6.75 16.81 4.44
C GLU A 266 -6.75 18.01 5.39
N LEU A 267 -5.96 19.04 5.09
CA LEU A 267 -5.95 20.27 5.89
C LEU A 267 -7.30 20.97 5.92
N THR A 268 -8.01 21.03 4.79
CA THR A 268 -9.33 21.67 4.74
C THR A 268 -10.39 20.94 5.55
N ARG A 269 -10.23 19.63 5.75
CA ARG A 269 -11.08 18.79 6.61
C ARG A 269 -10.66 18.83 8.08
N GLY A 270 -9.54 19.47 8.40
CA GLY A 270 -9.04 19.65 9.76
C GLY A 270 -8.26 18.44 10.25
N ASP A 271 -7.38 17.87 9.44
CA ASP A 271 -6.45 16.81 9.83
C ASP A 271 -5.12 17.37 10.43
N ASN A 272 -4.27 16.49 10.95
CA ASN A 272 -2.89 16.75 11.33
C ASN A 272 -2.06 17.36 10.20
N LEU A 273 -0.99 18.08 10.58
CA LEU A 273 0.00 18.55 9.63
C LEU A 273 0.69 17.34 8.95
N LYS A 274 0.77 17.36 7.62
CA LYS A 274 1.55 16.40 6.83
C LYS A 274 2.95 16.95 6.55
N ALA A 275 3.80 16.20 5.83
CA ALA A 275 5.20 16.57 5.61
C ALA A 275 5.38 18.00 5.08
N VAL A 276 4.54 18.43 4.13
CA VAL A 276 4.57 19.78 3.55
C VAL A 276 4.37 20.84 4.65
N GLN A 277 3.34 20.69 5.48
CA GLN A 277 3.02 21.68 6.51
C GLN A 277 3.97 21.63 7.70
N CYS A 278 4.46 20.45 8.08
CA CYS A 278 5.51 20.32 9.08
C CYS A 278 6.77 21.07 8.64
N TYR A 279 7.18 20.94 7.38
CA TYR A 279 8.31 21.69 6.84
C TYR A 279 8.07 23.20 6.82
N MET A 280 6.88 23.65 6.38
CA MET A 280 6.52 25.08 6.43
C MET A 280 6.59 25.63 7.84
N ASN A 281 6.12 24.87 8.83
CA ASN A 281 6.14 25.26 10.24
C ASN A 281 7.56 25.32 10.81
N ASP A 282 8.43 24.38 10.44
CA ASP A 282 9.82 24.33 10.92
C ASP A 282 10.71 25.42 10.30
N SER A 283 10.48 25.76 9.03
CA SER A 283 11.35 26.66 8.24
C SER A 283 10.81 28.08 8.07
N GLY A 284 9.49 28.27 8.16
CA GLY A 284 8.82 29.53 7.80
C GLY A 284 8.68 29.77 6.28
N GLU A 285 8.98 28.78 5.45
CA GLU A 285 8.93 28.86 3.99
C GLU A 285 7.51 28.73 3.42
N SER A 286 7.35 29.09 2.13
CA SER A 286 6.08 28.96 1.42
C SER A 286 5.71 27.50 1.11
N GLU A 287 4.42 27.25 0.83
CA GLU A 287 3.96 25.92 0.42
C GLU A 287 4.66 25.42 -0.85
N GLU A 288 4.92 26.32 -1.82
CA GLU A 288 5.63 25.96 -3.05
C GLU A 288 7.05 25.45 -2.76
N VAL A 289 7.78 26.12 -1.87
CA VAL A 289 9.12 25.71 -1.44
C VAL A 289 9.05 24.39 -0.66
N ALA A 290 8.08 24.25 0.23
CA ALA A 290 7.88 23.03 1.02
C ALA A 290 7.55 21.82 0.15
N ARG A 291 6.64 21.96 -0.83
CA ARG A 291 6.32 20.91 -1.80
C ARG A 291 7.53 20.49 -2.60
N LYS A 292 8.33 21.45 -3.08
CA LYS A 292 9.59 21.15 -3.79
C LYS A 292 10.60 20.43 -2.89
N TYR A 293 10.67 20.80 -1.61
CA TYR A 293 11.53 20.11 -0.65
C TYR A 293 11.10 18.65 -0.44
N VAL A 294 9.80 18.40 -0.24
CA VAL A 294 9.25 17.04 -0.08
C VAL A 294 9.44 16.21 -1.36
N ASP A 295 9.23 16.81 -2.54
CA ASP A 295 9.50 16.15 -3.82
C ASP A 295 10.99 15.78 -3.96
N ASN A 296 11.91 16.66 -3.58
CA ASN A 296 13.34 16.34 -3.56
C ASN A 296 13.65 15.18 -2.59
N LEU A 297 12.99 15.09 -1.43
CA LEU A 297 13.15 13.96 -0.52
C LEU A 297 12.72 12.63 -1.17
N VAL A 298 11.65 12.62 -1.98
CA VAL A 298 11.26 11.44 -2.76
C VAL A 298 12.39 11.02 -3.70
N HIS A 299 12.98 11.98 -4.42
CA HIS A 299 14.09 11.73 -5.35
C HIS A 299 15.35 11.19 -4.63
N GLU A 300 15.73 11.78 -3.50
CA GLU A 300 16.87 11.29 -2.72
C GLU A 300 16.63 9.90 -2.14
N THR A 301 15.40 9.63 -1.68
CA THR A 301 15.02 8.31 -1.15
C THR A 301 15.07 7.24 -2.24
N TRP A 302 14.66 7.55 -3.47
CA TRP A 302 14.82 6.66 -4.62
C TRP A 302 16.29 6.34 -4.92
N LYS A 303 17.22 7.28 -4.74
CA LYS A 303 18.66 7.01 -4.95
C LYS A 303 19.20 6.03 -3.92
N ILE A 304 18.76 6.13 -2.66
CA ILE A 304 19.12 5.17 -1.61
C ILE A 304 18.57 3.80 -1.96
N LEU A 305 17.28 3.72 -2.30
CA LEU A 305 16.63 2.47 -2.72
C LEU A 305 17.35 1.82 -3.92
N ASN A 306 17.75 2.60 -4.92
CA ASN A 306 18.48 2.08 -6.09
C ASN A 306 19.82 1.45 -5.72
N LYS A 307 20.52 2.02 -4.74
CA LYS A 307 21.76 1.43 -4.23
C LYS A 307 21.48 0.12 -3.50
N ASP A 308 20.43 0.09 -2.69
CA ASP A 308 20.03 -1.09 -1.94
C ASP A 308 19.61 -2.24 -2.86
N LEU A 309 18.93 -1.97 -3.97
CA LEU A 309 18.56 -3.00 -4.96
C LEU A 309 19.76 -3.77 -5.56
N LEU A 310 20.98 -3.27 -5.40
CA LEU A 310 22.21 -3.95 -5.83
C LEU A 310 22.87 -4.79 -4.72
N GLY A 311 22.27 -4.83 -3.53
CA GLY A 311 22.75 -5.54 -2.36
C GLY A 311 22.45 -7.04 -2.37
N SER A 312 23.03 -7.74 -1.38
CA SER A 312 22.73 -9.14 -1.10
C SER A 312 21.86 -9.24 0.15
N TYR A 313 20.82 -10.07 0.09
CA TYR A 313 19.80 -10.18 1.12
C TYR A 313 19.56 -11.64 1.54
N PRO A 314 19.09 -11.88 2.78
CA PRO A 314 18.70 -13.22 3.24
C PRO A 314 17.33 -13.68 2.68
N PHE A 315 16.75 -12.91 1.76
CA PHE A 315 15.50 -13.18 1.06
C PHE A 315 15.66 -12.89 -0.44
N GLY A 316 14.77 -13.46 -1.26
CA GLY A 316 14.83 -13.36 -2.71
C GLY A 316 13.55 -12.83 -3.34
N GLU A 317 13.39 -13.14 -4.62
CA GLU A 317 12.18 -12.81 -5.38
C GLU A 317 10.98 -13.65 -4.93
N PRO A 318 9.74 -13.11 -5.03
CA PRO A 318 9.41 -11.79 -5.57
C PRO A 318 9.47 -10.66 -4.53
N PHE A 319 9.84 -10.96 -3.27
CA PHE A 319 9.83 -9.96 -2.19
C PHE A 319 10.83 -8.82 -2.46
N LEU A 320 12.01 -9.13 -3.00
CA LEU A 320 12.99 -8.10 -3.36
C LEU A 320 12.41 -7.09 -4.37
N THR A 321 11.76 -7.54 -5.44
CA THR A 321 11.09 -6.68 -6.42
C THR A 321 9.79 -6.04 -5.90
N ALA A 322 9.11 -6.64 -4.92
CA ALA A 322 7.93 -6.06 -4.29
C ALA A 322 8.22 -4.71 -3.60
N ASN A 323 9.43 -4.53 -3.06
CA ASN A 323 9.86 -3.29 -2.38
C ASN A 323 9.84 -2.07 -3.33
N PRO A 324 10.60 -2.02 -4.45
CA PRO A 324 10.50 -0.91 -5.39
C PRO A 324 9.15 -0.86 -6.09
N ASN A 325 8.45 -1.98 -6.26
CA ASN A 325 7.11 -1.96 -6.82
C ASN A 325 6.09 -1.28 -5.89
N LEU A 326 6.25 -1.32 -4.57
CA LEU A 326 5.43 -0.51 -3.66
C LEU A 326 5.60 0.99 -3.95
N ALA A 327 6.85 1.45 -4.15
CA ALA A 327 7.14 2.83 -4.52
C ALA A 327 6.59 3.20 -5.91
N ARG A 328 6.65 2.29 -6.89
CA ARG A 328 6.07 2.51 -8.24
C ARG A 328 4.54 2.57 -8.19
N THR A 329 3.93 1.70 -7.38
CA THR A 329 2.48 1.66 -7.17
C THR A 329 2.01 2.93 -6.46
N THR A 330 2.81 3.44 -5.52
CA THR A 330 2.61 4.75 -4.91
C THR A 330 2.54 5.86 -5.93
N GLN A 331 3.54 5.95 -6.79
CA GLN A 331 3.58 7.02 -7.78
C GLN A 331 2.43 6.88 -8.77
N THR A 332 2.08 5.64 -9.13
CA THR A 332 0.85 5.39 -9.88
C THR A 332 -0.34 5.96 -9.11
N PHE A 333 -0.51 5.71 -7.81
CA PHE A 333 -1.67 6.16 -7.04
C PHE A 333 -1.76 7.67 -6.76
N TYR A 334 -0.64 8.36 -6.62
CA TYR A 334 -0.63 9.71 -6.05
C TYR A 334 -0.05 10.80 -6.96
N GLN A 335 0.41 10.45 -8.17
CA GLN A 335 1.02 11.40 -9.11
C GLN A 335 0.12 12.60 -9.44
N TYR A 336 -1.19 12.39 -9.54
CA TYR A 336 -2.16 13.43 -9.93
C TYR A 336 -3.23 13.69 -8.86
N GLY A 337 -2.90 13.47 -7.59
CA GLY A 337 -3.80 13.66 -6.45
C GLY A 337 -4.17 12.34 -5.76
N ASP A 338 -5.25 12.35 -4.97
CA ASP A 338 -5.64 11.19 -4.15
C ASP A 338 -6.30 10.06 -4.97
N GLY A 339 -5.51 9.21 -5.60
CA GLY A 339 -6.02 8.04 -6.33
C GLY A 339 -6.56 6.92 -5.43
N HIS A 340 -6.30 6.94 -4.12
CA HIS A 340 -6.75 5.90 -3.20
C HIS A 340 -8.10 6.27 -2.56
N GLY A 341 -8.15 7.42 -1.87
CA GLY A 341 -9.33 7.89 -1.18
C GLY A 341 -10.38 8.48 -2.13
N ILE A 342 -9.97 9.22 -3.16
CA ILE A 342 -10.85 9.93 -4.09
C ILE A 342 -10.43 9.64 -5.55
N PRO A 343 -10.52 8.37 -6.01
CA PRO A 343 -10.05 7.98 -7.34
C PRO A 343 -10.75 8.78 -8.44
N GLN A 344 -9.95 9.58 -9.15
CA GLN A 344 -10.37 10.35 -10.32
C GLN A 344 -10.25 9.51 -11.60
N HIS A 345 -10.48 10.15 -12.75
CA HIS A 345 -10.48 9.48 -14.06
C HIS A 345 -9.23 8.65 -14.32
N TRP A 346 -8.05 9.20 -14.04
CA TRP A 346 -6.78 8.53 -14.35
C TRP A 346 -6.60 7.20 -13.58
N THR A 347 -6.93 7.15 -12.29
CA THR A 347 -6.83 5.90 -11.49
C THR A 347 -7.85 4.89 -11.98
N LYS A 348 -9.08 5.34 -12.23
CA LYS A 348 -10.17 4.50 -12.72
C LYS A 348 -9.84 3.89 -14.08
N ASP A 349 -9.17 4.63 -14.96
CA ASP A 349 -8.75 4.14 -16.26
C ASP A 349 -7.67 3.05 -16.10
N HIS A 350 -6.68 3.23 -15.22
CA HIS A 350 -5.72 2.17 -14.89
C HIS A 350 -6.40 0.92 -14.31
N LEU A 351 -7.36 1.08 -13.41
CA LEU A 351 -8.09 -0.06 -12.82
C LEU A 351 -8.91 -0.81 -13.87
N LYS A 352 -9.59 -0.08 -14.77
CA LYS A 352 -10.35 -0.68 -15.89
C LYS A 352 -9.44 -1.45 -16.82
N SER A 353 -8.34 -0.86 -17.29
CA SER A 353 -7.44 -1.55 -18.20
C SER A 353 -6.71 -2.72 -17.53
N LEU A 354 -6.40 -2.62 -16.23
CA LEU A 354 -5.75 -3.70 -15.50
C LEU A 354 -6.69 -4.89 -15.27
N LEU A 355 -7.94 -4.63 -14.88
CA LEU A 355 -8.84 -5.66 -14.31
C LEU A 355 -10.07 -5.97 -15.17
N VAL A 356 -10.50 -5.10 -16.07
CA VAL A 356 -11.81 -5.21 -16.74
C VAL A 356 -11.68 -5.37 -18.25
N GLU A 357 -10.85 -4.54 -18.89
CA GLU A 357 -10.76 -4.45 -20.34
C GLU A 357 -9.59 -5.32 -20.87
N PRO A 358 -9.88 -6.44 -21.56
CA PRO A 358 -8.83 -7.27 -22.14
C PRO A 358 -8.33 -6.69 -23.46
N PHE A 359 -7.12 -7.07 -23.86
CA PHE A 359 -6.63 -6.80 -25.20
C PHE A 359 -7.44 -7.56 -26.25
N ALA A 360 -7.83 -6.88 -27.33
CA ALA A 360 -8.38 -7.53 -28.50
C ALA A 360 -7.31 -8.44 -29.14
N LEU A 361 -7.65 -9.71 -29.31
CA LEU A 361 -6.81 -10.67 -30.03
C LEU A 361 -7.21 -10.63 -31.50
N SER A 362 -6.25 -10.39 -32.39
CA SER A 362 -6.46 -10.60 -33.82
C SER A 362 -6.56 -12.11 -34.10
N GLU A 363 -7.52 -12.48 -34.95
CA GLU A 363 -7.71 -13.86 -35.45
C GLU A 363 -6.44 -14.38 -36.15
#